data_AF-A0A2N5RPG7-F1
#
_entry.id   AF-A0A2N5RPG7-F1
#
_cell.length_a   1.000
_cell.length_b   1.000
_cell.length_c   1.000
_cell.angle_alpha   90.00
_cell.angle_beta   90.00
_cell.angle_gamma   90.00
#
_symmetry.space_group_name_H-M   'P 1'
#
loop_
_entity.id
_entity.type
_entity.pdbx_description
1 polymer ?
#
loop_
_entity_poly.entity_id
_entity_poly.type
_entity_poly.pdbx_seq_one_letter_code
_entity_poly.pdbx_strand_id
1 'polypeptide(L)'
;MRYVLWSILILGLVSGCVLLNSGGSFTKVPVYLTDNPAFDLQALWVKVSDVEYHYSLNDEGYTATATLFNDEFDLLSLAGTETQFFEMELPEGAMLQWIKINLQSSATAVTSSGTISVRIPSEKIKIVKPVIVQNGSEIVLDFDVARSLKIVQTGNNSEYILRPVIVPYHRERHEYEQEEEHRYRYEVEGRVALEGENMYLVALFEGNTPAGTLVDLEITDDEFGFEDLKEATYTIYVYDNFDNIFSEETSESSETGEEEMEIDEDYLEGVNQEIALELQSLTPQASEVFYLHDATITTYWNSNYITLELDD
;
A
#
# COMPACT_ATOMS: atom_id res chain seq x y z
N MET A 1 5.57 70.59 15.06
CA MET A 1 6.32 69.52 15.76
C MET A 1 5.46 68.52 16.56
N ARG A 2 4.16 68.74 16.80
CA ARG A 2 3.30 67.77 17.52
C ARG A 2 2.75 66.63 16.65
N TYR A 3 2.67 66.79 15.33
CA TYR A 3 2.08 65.78 14.43
C TYR A 3 3.10 64.77 13.85
N VAL A 4 4.39 65.12 13.84
CA VAL A 4 5.47 64.24 13.32
C VAL A 4 5.76 63.08 14.28
N LEU A 5 5.56 63.29 15.60
CA LEU A 5 5.72 62.27 16.63
C LEU A 5 4.61 61.21 16.62
N TRP A 6 3.42 61.54 16.11
CA TRP A 6 2.33 60.56 15.97
C TRP A 6 2.46 59.69 14.72
N SER A 7 3.07 60.21 13.65
CA SER A 7 3.28 59.46 12.40
C SER A 7 4.32 58.34 12.54
N ILE A 8 5.32 58.51 13.42
CA ILE A 8 6.38 57.50 13.65
C ILE A 8 5.87 56.35 14.54
N LEU A 9 4.89 56.59 15.41
CA LEU A 9 4.30 55.56 16.27
C LEU A 9 3.41 54.58 15.49
N ILE A 10 2.74 55.05 14.43
CA ILE A 10 1.85 54.22 13.60
C ILE A 10 2.65 53.42 12.56
N LEU A 11 3.78 53.94 12.07
CA LEU A 11 4.65 53.21 11.13
C LEU A 11 5.50 52.11 11.80
N GLY A 12 5.68 52.16 13.13
CA GLY A 12 6.40 51.14 13.90
C GLY A 12 5.57 49.90 14.26
N LEU A 13 4.24 49.96 14.14
CA LEU A 13 3.34 48.84 14.44
C LEU A 13 3.11 47.88 13.27
N VAL A 14 3.63 48.19 12.08
CA VAL A 14 3.49 47.33 10.88
C VAL A 14 4.78 46.53 10.58
N SER A 15 5.81 46.67 11.40
CA SER A 15 7.07 45.91 11.30
C SER A 15 7.20 44.89 12.45
N GLY A 16 6.07 44.33 12.88
CA GLY A 16 6.02 43.16 13.74
C GLY A 16 5.71 41.94 12.90
N CYS A 17 6.74 41.19 12.53
CA CYS A 17 6.69 39.79 12.10
C CYS A 17 5.63 39.44 11.03
N VAL A 18 5.91 39.77 9.77
CA VAL A 18 5.54 38.86 8.66
C VAL A 18 6.65 37.82 8.54
N LEU A 19 6.90 37.09 9.64
CA LEU A 19 7.32 35.70 9.51
C LEU A 19 6.00 34.96 9.36
N LEU A 20 5.50 34.92 8.11
CA LEU A 20 4.56 33.90 7.69
C LEU A 20 5.31 32.58 7.86
N ASN A 21 5.32 32.08 9.09
CA ASN A 21 5.51 30.68 9.35
C ASN A 21 4.24 30.05 8.78
N SER A 22 4.28 29.68 7.50
CA SER A 22 3.38 28.67 6.93
C SER A 22 3.73 27.36 7.61
N GLY A 23 3.47 27.29 8.91
CA GLY A 23 3.63 26.10 9.73
C GLY A 23 2.43 25.22 9.43
N GLY A 24 2.47 24.56 8.27
CA GLY A 24 1.79 23.29 8.16
C GLY A 24 2.41 22.35 9.19
N SER A 25 1.59 21.68 9.98
CA SER A 25 2.00 20.51 10.75
C SER A 25 2.56 19.49 9.76
N PHE A 26 3.77 19.00 10.01
CA PHE A 26 4.34 17.88 9.28
C PHE A 26 4.27 16.64 10.17
N THR A 27 3.80 15.55 9.60
CA THR A 27 3.79 14.22 10.20
C THR A 27 5.02 13.47 9.72
N LYS A 28 5.75 12.86 10.66
CA LYS A 28 6.85 11.95 10.39
C LYS A 28 6.31 10.54 10.20
N VAL A 29 6.74 9.90 9.12
CA VAL A 29 6.22 8.61 8.68
C VAL A 29 7.39 7.65 8.60
N PRO A 30 7.61 6.83 9.63
CA PRO A 30 8.67 5.84 9.58
C PRO A 30 8.30 4.74 8.58
N VAL A 31 9.27 4.38 7.75
CA VAL A 31 9.18 3.25 6.84
C VAL A 31 10.17 2.19 7.26
N TYR A 32 9.68 0.98 7.46
CA TYR A 32 10.42 -0.20 7.85
C TYR A 32 10.66 -1.10 6.65
N LEU A 33 11.72 -1.91 6.73
CA LEU A 33 12.07 -2.92 5.75
C LEU A 33 12.15 -4.27 6.46
N THR A 34 11.52 -5.28 5.87
CA THR A 34 11.55 -6.68 6.30
C THR A 34 11.75 -7.61 5.10
N ASP A 35 11.96 -8.90 5.38
CA ASP A 35 12.00 -9.99 4.40
C ASP A 35 11.82 -11.33 5.14
N ASN A 36 11.41 -12.37 4.42
CA ASN A 36 11.43 -13.75 4.88
C ASN A 36 12.17 -14.66 3.87
N PRO A 37 13.49 -14.48 3.70
CA PRO A 37 14.23 -15.14 2.66
C PRO A 37 14.51 -16.61 2.99
N ALA A 38 14.19 -17.50 2.06
CA ALA A 38 14.67 -18.88 2.03
C ALA A 38 15.70 -19.08 0.91
N PHE A 39 16.95 -18.65 1.12
CA PHE A 39 18.06 -18.84 0.16
C PHE A 39 19.31 -19.46 0.77
N ASP A 40 20.01 -20.25 -0.05
CA ASP A 40 21.34 -20.79 0.26
C ASP A 40 22.46 -19.77 -0.03
N LEU A 41 22.37 -18.61 0.63
CA LEU A 41 23.36 -17.53 0.60
C LEU A 41 23.69 -17.12 2.05
N GLN A 42 24.92 -16.65 2.28
CA GLN A 42 25.34 -16.20 3.61
C GLN A 42 24.95 -14.74 3.87
N ALA A 43 24.95 -13.90 2.83
CA ALA A 43 24.51 -12.51 2.88
C ALA A 43 24.17 -12.02 1.47
N LEU A 44 23.27 -11.05 1.37
CA LEU A 44 22.95 -10.33 0.14
C LEU A 44 22.91 -8.82 0.41
N TRP A 45 24.01 -8.16 0.12
CA TRP A 45 24.19 -6.72 0.35
C TRP A 45 23.65 -5.89 -0.81
N VAL A 46 22.73 -4.98 -0.50
CA VAL A 46 22.14 -4.02 -1.44
C VAL A 46 22.36 -2.60 -0.93
N LYS A 47 22.79 -1.72 -1.83
CA LYS A 47 23.03 -0.31 -1.54
C LYS A 47 21.96 0.58 -2.18
N VAL A 48 21.38 1.45 -1.37
CA VAL A 48 20.36 2.44 -1.71
C VAL A 48 21.06 3.78 -1.89
N SER A 49 20.81 4.45 -3.02
CA SER A 49 21.38 5.77 -3.30
C SER A 49 20.56 6.89 -2.66
N ASP A 50 19.24 6.84 -2.87
CA ASP A 50 18.29 7.80 -2.33
C ASP A 50 16.87 7.23 -2.43
N VAL A 51 15.94 7.85 -1.70
CA VAL A 51 14.52 7.54 -1.74
C VAL A 51 13.77 8.84 -1.99
N GLU A 52 13.01 8.89 -3.08
CA GLU A 52 12.12 9.99 -3.42
C GLU A 52 10.68 9.56 -3.13
N TYR A 53 9.85 10.49 -2.69
CA TYR A 53 8.42 10.27 -2.57
C TYR A 53 7.67 11.45 -3.16
N HIS A 54 6.44 11.18 -3.60
CA HIS A 54 5.59 12.19 -4.18
C HIS A 54 4.21 12.13 -3.55
N TYR A 55 3.72 13.31 -3.20
CA TYR A 55 2.45 13.48 -2.52
C TYR A 55 1.68 14.64 -3.14
N SER A 56 0.36 14.61 -3.04
CA SER A 56 -0.49 15.75 -3.37
C SER A 56 -0.99 16.43 -2.10
N LEU A 57 -1.05 17.76 -2.12
CA LEU A 57 -1.68 18.57 -1.08
C LEU A 57 -2.44 19.71 -1.79
N ASN A 58 -3.73 19.84 -1.53
CA ASN A 58 -4.62 20.79 -2.22
C ASN A 58 -4.48 20.68 -3.75
N ASP A 59 -4.54 19.46 -4.27
CA ASP A 59 -4.41 19.09 -5.69
C ASP A 59 -3.09 19.46 -6.39
N GLU A 60 -2.12 20.01 -5.65
CA GLU A 60 -0.77 20.25 -6.14
C GLU A 60 0.15 19.08 -5.79
N GLY A 61 0.89 18.59 -6.79
CA GLY A 61 1.85 17.50 -6.64
C GLY A 61 3.24 17.99 -6.22
N TYR A 62 3.80 17.39 -5.19
CA TYR A 62 5.10 17.71 -4.62
C TYR A 62 6.00 16.48 -4.57
N THR A 63 7.27 16.63 -4.93
CA THR A 63 8.29 15.59 -4.79
C THR A 63 9.28 16.00 -3.70
N ALA A 64 9.56 15.09 -2.78
CA ALA A 64 10.55 15.27 -1.73
C ALA A 64 11.43 14.03 -1.60
N THR A 65 12.53 14.17 -0.86
CA THR A 65 13.49 13.09 -0.60
C THR A 65 13.36 12.66 0.84
N ALA A 66 13.27 11.35 1.08
CA ALA A 66 13.18 10.79 2.42
C ALA A 66 14.52 10.83 3.15
N THR A 67 14.47 10.83 4.48
CA THR A 67 15.67 10.73 5.32
C THR A 67 16.01 9.25 5.50
N LEU A 68 17.10 8.79 4.89
CA LEU A 68 17.62 7.43 5.08
C LEU A 68 18.31 7.28 6.43
N PHE A 69 18.02 6.21 7.17
CA PHE A 69 18.77 5.85 8.37
C PHE A 69 19.98 4.96 8.08
N ASN A 70 19.87 4.15 7.02
CA ASN A 70 20.94 3.33 6.52
C ASN A 70 20.84 3.28 4.98
N ASP A 71 21.99 3.23 4.31
CA ASP A 71 22.09 3.20 2.85
C ASP A 71 22.55 1.83 2.33
N GLU A 72 22.85 0.87 3.21
CA GLU A 72 23.31 -0.47 2.84
C GLU A 72 22.69 -1.54 3.75
N PHE A 73 22.11 -2.57 3.15
CA PHE A 73 21.34 -3.62 3.84
C PHE A 73 21.79 -5.00 3.42
N ASP A 74 21.98 -5.90 4.39
CA ASP A 74 21.99 -7.34 4.15
C ASP A 74 20.55 -7.86 4.20
N LEU A 75 19.98 -8.13 3.04
CA LEU A 75 18.58 -8.55 2.93
C LEU A 75 18.31 -9.87 3.64
N LEU A 76 19.31 -10.77 3.71
CA LEU A 76 19.15 -12.05 4.41
C LEU A 76 19.11 -11.90 5.93
N SER A 77 19.67 -10.80 6.45
CA SER A 77 19.61 -10.48 7.88
C SER A 77 18.24 -9.96 8.33
N LEU A 78 17.37 -9.59 7.38
CA LEU A 78 16.02 -9.12 7.66
C LEU A 78 15.04 -10.25 7.97
N ALA A 79 15.44 -11.52 7.74
CA ALA A 79 14.63 -12.70 8.03
C ALA A 79 14.00 -12.69 9.43
N GLY A 80 12.67 -12.49 9.48
CA GLY A 80 11.91 -12.44 10.74
C GLY A 80 12.22 -11.24 11.62
N THR A 81 12.74 -10.15 11.06
CA THR A 81 13.00 -8.88 11.76
C THR A 81 12.59 -7.68 10.90
N GLU A 82 12.33 -6.55 11.56
CA GLU A 82 12.08 -5.27 10.90
C GLU A 82 13.21 -4.30 11.24
N THR A 83 13.69 -3.56 10.24
CA THR A 83 14.62 -2.46 10.47
C THR A 83 14.02 -1.17 9.94
N GLN A 84 14.16 -0.08 10.70
CA GLN A 84 13.72 1.23 10.21
C GLN A 84 14.64 1.66 9.07
N PHE A 85 14.06 1.87 7.89
CA PHE A 85 14.79 2.10 6.65
C PHE A 85 14.93 3.61 6.39
N PHE A 86 13.81 4.32 6.31
CA PHE A 86 13.80 5.77 6.10
C PHE A 86 12.59 6.41 6.78
N GLU A 87 12.58 7.74 6.81
CA GLU A 87 11.46 8.54 7.30
C GLU A 87 11.06 9.56 6.24
N MET A 88 9.75 9.68 6.01
CA MET A 88 9.17 10.74 5.18
C MET A 88 8.57 11.82 6.08
N GLU A 89 8.56 13.06 5.59
CA GLU A 89 7.88 14.18 6.26
C GLU A 89 6.75 14.65 5.35
N LEU A 90 5.52 14.31 5.72
CA LEU A 90 4.34 14.68 4.95
C LEU A 90 3.60 15.81 5.67
N PRO A 91 3.21 16.89 4.97
CA PRO A 91 2.25 17.85 5.50
C PRO A 91 0.96 17.13 5.93
N GLU A 92 0.31 17.62 6.98
CA GLU A 92 -1.01 17.13 7.37
C GLU A 92 -2.01 17.30 6.20
N GLY A 93 -2.79 16.25 5.92
CA GLY A 93 -3.70 16.20 4.77
C GLY A 93 -3.06 15.87 3.42
N ALA A 94 -1.74 15.64 3.36
CA ALA A 94 -1.09 15.22 2.12
C ALA A 94 -1.39 13.75 1.77
N MET A 95 -1.70 13.49 0.50
CA MET A 95 -1.91 12.13 -0.02
C MET A 95 -0.65 11.60 -0.69
N LEU A 96 -0.07 10.50 -0.18
CA LEU A 96 1.10 9.88 -0.78
C LEU A 96 0.70 9.11 -2.05
N GLN A 97 1.29 9.49 -3.18
CA GLN A 97 0.98 8.91 -4.50
C GLN A 97 1.97 7.80 -4.90
N TRP A 98 3.26 8.02 -4.64
CA TRP A 98 4.28 7.00 -4.90
C TRP A 98 5.54 7.20 -4.06
N ILE A 99 6.23 6.09 -3.81
CA ILE A 99 7.59 6.05 -3.27
C ILE A 99 8.50 5.48 -4.36
N LYS A 100 9.67 6.06 -4.54
CA LYS A 100 10.70 5.60 -5.47
C LYS A 100 12.00 5.38 -4.74
N ILE A 101 12.48 4.15 -4.74
CA ILE A 101 13.76 3.75 -4.16
C ILE A 101 14.76 3.61 -5.30
N ASN A 102 15.85 4.38 -5.24
CA ASN A 102 16.94 4.32 -6.19
C ASN A 102 18.06 3.44 -5.61
N LEU A 103 18.38 2.33 -6.27
CA LEU A 103 19.45 1.40 -5.90
C LEU A 103 20.72 1.68 -6.68
N GLN A 104 21.86 1.22 -6.17
CA GLN A 104 23.07 1.11 -7.00
C GLN A 104 22.95 -0.03 -8.01
N SER A 105 23.70 0.07 -9.11
CA SER A 105 23.67 -0.84 -10.26
C SER A 105 24.15 -2.27 -9.98
N SER A 106 24.74 -2.50 -8.80
CA SER A 106 25.24 -3.80 -8.38
C SER A 106 24.98 -4.05 -6.89
N ALA A 107 24.60 -5.30 -6.58
CA ALA A 107 24.56 -5.85 -5.24
C ALA A 107 25.70 -6.86 -5.06
N THR A 108 25.91 -7.31 -3.81
CA THR A 108 26.97 -8.24 -3.47
C THR A 108 26.41 -9.43 -2.69
N ALA A 109 26.52 -10.64 -3.26
CA ALA A 109 26.17 -11.87 -2.57
C ALA A 109 27.40 -12.54 -1.96
N VAL A 110 27.28 -13.06 -0.74
CA VAL A 110 28.32 -13.84 -0.08
C VAL A 110 27.88 -15.30 -0.08
N THR A 111 28.74 -16.17 -0.63
CA THR A 111 28.53 -17.62 -0.66
C THR A 111 29.65 -18.33 0.10
N SER A 112 29.51 -19.63 0.34
CA SER A 112 30.58 -20.47 0.88
C SER A 112 31.87 -20.46 0.05
N SER A 113 31.79 -20.11 -1.23
CA SER A 113 32.92 -20.07 -2.17
C SER A 113 33.55 -18.68 -2.33
N GLY A 114 32.97 -17.65 -1.70
CA GLY A 114 33.42 -16.27 -1.75
C GLY A 114 32.33 -15.29 -2.17
N THR A 115 32.76 -14.07 -2.49
CA THR A 115 31.89 -12.94 -2.83
C THR A 115 31.61 -12.86 -4.33
N ILE A 116 30.35 -12.69 -4.70
CA ILE A 116 29.88 -12.64 -6.09
C ILE A 116 29.13 -11.32 -6.30
N SER A 117 29.38 -10.66 -7.43
CA SER A 117 28.61 -9.47 -7.84
C SER A 117 27.26 -9.91 -8.42
N VAL A 118 26.20 -9.25 -7.97
CA VAL A 118 24.82 -9.47 -8.40
C VAL A 118 24.39 -8.27 -9.25
N ARG A 119 23.91 -8.54 -10.46
CA ARG A 119 23.46 -7.47 -11.37
C ARG A 119 22.05 -7.02 -11.00
N ILE A 120 21.83 -5.71 -10.91
CA ILE A 120 20.50 -5.11 -10.73
C ILE A 120 20.09 -4.47 -12.07
N PRO A 121 19.18 -5.08 -12.86
CA PRO A 121 18.81 -4.54 -14.17
C PRO A 121 17.95 -3.28 -14.11
N SER A 122 17.21 -3.11 -13.00
CA SER A 122 16.41 -1.91 -12.73
C SER A 122 16.88 -1.30 -11.43
N GLU A 123 17.63 -0.20 -11.53
CA GLU A 123 18.11 0.59 -10.41
C GLU A 123 17.00 1.41 -9.73
N LYS A 124 15.75 1.28 -10.20
CA LYS A 124 14.61 2.05 -9.71
C LYS A 124 13.48 1.11 -9.36
N ILE A 125 12.96 1.27 -8.15
CA ILE A 125 11.76 0.60 -7.68
C ILE A 125 10.74 1.69 -7.40
N LYS A 126 9.64 1.70 -8.14
CA LYS A 126 8.54 2.62 -7.92
C LYS A 126 7.37 1.85 -7.31
N ILE A 127 6.99 2.23 -6.11
CA ILE A 127 5.83 1.71 -5.39
C ILE A 127 4.70 2.70 -5.67
N VAL A 128 3.69 2.25 -6.41
CA VAL A 128 2.49 3.03 -6.76
C VAL A 128 1.32 2.39 -6.05
N LYS A 129 1.11 2.77 -4.79
CA LYS A 129 -0.12 2.48 -4.05
C LYS A 129 -0.53 3.79 -3.34
N PRO A 130 -1.80 4.22 -3.41
CA PRO A 130 -2.27 5.33 -2.61
C PRO A 130 -2.25 4.89 -1.14
N VAL A 131 -1.31 5.41 -0.36
CA VAL A 131 -1.29 5.18 1.10
C VAL A 131 -1.72 6.49 1.73
N ILE A 132 -2.89 6.50 2.37
CA ILE A 132 -3.30 7.64 3.18
C ILE A 132 -2.45 7.60 4.44
N VAL A 133 -1.54 8.54 4.56
CA VAL A 133 -0.63 8.59 5.69
C VAL A 133 -1.25 9.49 6.77
N GLN A 134 -1.90 8.86 7.73
CA GLN A 134 -2.46 9.54 8.91
C GLN A 134 -1.37 9.76 9.98
N ASN A 135 -1.65 10.63 10.94
CA ASN A 135 -0.75 10.89 12.06
C ASN A 135 -0.48 9.59 12.85
N GLY A 136 0.80 9.20 12.95
CA GLY A 136 1.19 7.91 13.57
C GLY A 136 1.20 6.69 12.64
N SER A 137 0.94 6.86 11.34
CA SER A 137 1.08 5.76 10.37
C SER A 137 2.51 5.28 10.22
N GLU A 138 2.70 3.97 10.16
CA GLU A 138 3.98 3.32 9.87
C GLU A 138 3.81 2.47 8.59
N ILE A 139 4.78 2.52 7.68
CA ILE A 139 4.77 1.71 6.46
C ILE A 139 5.81 0.61 6.63
N VAL A 140 5.47 -0.63 6.30
CA VAL A 140 6.44 -1.71 6.23
C VAL A 140 6.56 -2.17 4.78
N LEU A 141 7.79 -2.31 4.31
CA LEU A 141 8.14 -2.79 2.99
C LEU A 141 8.74 -4.19 3.13
N ASP A 142 8.09 -5.19 2.55
CA ASP A 142 8.63 -6.53 2.42
C ASP A 142 9.45 -6.64 1.14
N PHE A 143 10.77 -6.76 1.27
CA PHE A 143 11.67 -7.00 0.16
C PHE A 143 11.76 -8.49 -0.07
N ASP A 144 10.79 -9.06 -0.77
CA ASP A 144 10.70 -10.49 -1.01
C ASP A 144 11.91 -10.96 -1.84
N VAL A 145 12.96 -11.43 -1.18
CA VAL A 145 14.17 -11.88 -1.87
C VAL A 145 13.87 -13.14 -2.68
N ALA A 146 12.96 -14.01 -2.22
CA ALA A 146 12.54 -15.26 -2.89
C ALA A 146 12.10 -15.01 -4.33
N ARG A 147 11.26 -13.99 -4.54
CA ARG A 147 10.80 -13.55 -5.86
C ARG A 147 11.81 -12.64 -6.57
N SER A 148 12.62 -11.91 -5.82
CA SER A 148 13.53 -10.90 -6.37
C SER A 148 14.82 -11.48 -6.96
N LEU A 149 15.42 -12.48 -6.32
CA LEU A 149 16.73 -13.01 -6.72
C LEU A 149 16.58 -14.17 -7.71
N LYS A 150 17.15 -14.02 -8.91
CA LYS A 150 17.15 -15.05 -9.95
C LYS A 150 18.57 -15.46 -10.31
N ILE A 151 18.79 -16.77 -10.40
CA ILE A 151 20.04 -17.35 -10.88
C ILE A 151 19.85 -17.74 -12.34
N VAL A 152 20.52 -17.04 -13.25
CA VAL A 152 20.47 -17.32 -14.68
C VAL A 152 21.74 -18.09 -15.08
N GLN A 153 21.56 -19.32 -15.55
CA GLN A 153 22.66 -20.11 -16.08
C GLN A 153 22.86 -19.83 -17.57
N THR A 154 24.06 -19.37 -17.95
CA THR A 154 24.48 -19.21 -19.33
C THR A 154 25.70 -20.08 -19.60
N GLY A 155 25.48 -21.30 -20.10
CA GLY A 155 26.55 -22.28 -20.31
C GLY A 155 27.17 -22.75 -18.99
N ASN A 156 28.49 -22.61 -18.84
CA ASN A 156 29.19 -22.95 -17.59
C ASN A 156 29.20 -21.83 -16.55
N ASN A 157 28.63 -20.66 -16.87
CA ASN A 157 28.60 -19.51 -15.98
C ASN A 157 27.20 -19.36 -15.36
N SER A 158 27.16 -19.07 -14.07
CA SER A 158 25.94 -18.68 -13.36
C SER A 158 26.01 -17.18 -13.09
N GLU A 159 25.00 -16.43 -13.52
CA GLU A 159 24.85 -15.00 -13.23
C GLU A 159 23.71 -14.82 -12.21
N TYR A 160 23.97 -14.05 -11.16
CA TYR A 160 22.96 -13.66 -10.18
C TYR A 160 22.35 -12.34 -10.60
N ILE A 161 21.03 -12.30 -10.73
CA ILE A 161 20.26 -11.12 -11.13
C ILE A 161 19.25 -10.80 -10.04
N LEU A 162 19.29 -9.59 -9.51
CA LEU A 162 18.32 -9.10 -8.54
C LEU A 162 17.30 -8.21 -9.25
N ARG A 163 16.03 -8.61 -9.23
CA ARG A 163 14.87 -7.84 -9.71
C ARG A 163 13.96 -7.56 -8.51
N PRO A 164 14.17 -6.43 -7.81
CA PRO A 164 13.46 -6.17 -6.57
C PRO A 164 11.94 -6.23 -6.74
N VAL A 165 11.29 -7.01 -5.90
CA VAL A 165 9.85 -7.08 -5.68
C VAL A 165 9.66 -6.57 -4.25
N ILE A 166 8.89 -5.49 -4.10
CA ILE A 166 8.58 -4.92 -2.79
C ILE A 166 7.07 -4.90 -2.61
N VAL A 167 6.61 -5.46 -1.50
CA VAL A 167 5.20 -5.44 -1.10
C VAL A 167 5.03 -4.46 0.07
N PRO A 168 4.31 -3.35 -0.09
CA PRO A 168 3.99 -2.46 1.02
C PRO A 168 2.77 -2.97 1.79
N TYR A 169 2.84 -2.96 3.13
CA TYR A 169 1.70 -3.11 4.03
C TYR A 169 1.73 -2.04 5.14
N HIS A 170 0.55 -1.66 5.64
CA HIS A 170 0.38 -0.55 6.58
C HIS A 170 0.27 -1.07 8.02
N ARG A 171 0.88 -0.38 8.98
CA ARG A 171 0.72 -0.66 10.40
C ARG A 171 0.22 0.59 11.12
N GLU A 172 -0.98 0.51 11.68
CA GLU A 172 -1.47 1.51 12.62
C GLU A 172 -0.67 1.44 13.93
N ARG A 173 -0.01 2.54 14.31
CA ARG A 173 0.56 2.67 15.64
C ARG A 173 -0.58 2.79 16.65
N HIS A 174 -0.85 1.73 17.40
CA HIS A 174 -1.63 1.84 18.63
C HIS A 174 -0.75 2.52 19.70
N GLU A 175 -0.96 3.83 19.88
CA GLU A 175 -0.40 4.54 21.02
C GLU A 175 -1.05 4.01 22.31
N TYR A 176 -0.22 3.55 23.23
CA TYR A 176 -0.59 2.77 24.41
C TYR A 176 -1.55 3.51 25.35
N GLU A 177 -2.81 3.10 25.42
CA GLU A 177 -3.62 3.16 26.64
C GLU A 177 -4.43 1.85 26.81
N GLN A 178 -3.89 1.00 27.69
CA GLN A 178 -4.53 0.01 28.58
C GLN A 178 -5.78 -0.75 28.11
N GLU A 179 -5.55 -2.04 27.86
CA GLU A 179 -6.38 -3.23 28.15
C GLU A 179 -7.80 -3.34 27.54
N GLU A 180 -8.00 -4.47 26.85
CA GLU A 180 -9.22 -5.10 26.30
C GLU A 180 -9.62 -4.60 24.89
N GLU A 181 -9.68 -5.41 23.83
CA GLU A 181 -9.90 -6.85 23.64
C GLU A 181 -9.03 -7.37 22.47
N HIS A 182 -8.79 -8.68 22.42
CA HIS A 182 -8.23 -9.36 21.26
C HIS A 182 -9.06 -9.04 20.01
N ARG A 183 -8.57 -8.14 19.14
CA ARG A 183 -9.19 -7.93 17.83
C ARG A 183 -8.72 -9.09 16.96
N TYR A 184 -9.47 -10.20 16.99
CA TYR A 184 -9.23 -11.32 16.09
C TYR A 184 -9.25 -10.77 14.66
N ARG A 185 -8.11 -10.89 13.99
CA ARG A 185 -7.96 -10.62 12.56
C ARG A 185 -7.91 -11.98 11.90
N TYR A 186 -8.90 -12.25 11.08
CA TYR A 186 -9.02 -13.52 10.38
C TYR A 186 -8.49 -13.38 8.98
N GLU A 187 -7.80 -14.41 8.54
CA GLU A 187 -7.46 -14.64 7.15
C GLU A 187 -8.37 -15.72 6.61
N VAL A 188 -9.02 -15.41 5.49
CA VAL A 188 -9.89 -16.33 4.78
C VAL A 188 -9.31 -16.55 3.40
N GLU A 189 -8.86 -17.76 3.17
CA GLU A 189 -8.49 -18.22 1.83
C GLU A 189 -9.66 -18.94 1.18
N GLY A 190 -9.68 -18.92 -0.15
CA GLY A 190 -10.68 -19.65 -0.89
C GLY A 190 -10.26 -20.02 -2.30
N ARG A 191 -11.04 -20.92 -2.88
CA ARG A 191 -10.87 -21.40 -4.25
C ARG A 191 -12.16 -21.26 -5.04
N VAL A 192 -12.01 -20.84 -6.29
CA VAL A 192 -13.10 -20.74 -7.26
C VAL A 192 -13.11 -21.99 -8.15
N ALA A 193 -14.07 -22.88 -7.93
CA ALA A 193 -14.24 -24.14 -8.67
C ALA A 193 -15.19 -23.98 -9.88
N LEU A 194 -14.92 -23.00 -10.76
CA LEU A 194 -15.68 -22.75 -11.98
C LEU A 194 -14.97 -23.35 -13.20
N GLU A 195 -15.72 -23.98 -14.12
CA GLU A 195 -15.13 -24.58 -15.32
C GLU A 195 -14.73 -23.52 -16.35
N GLY A 196 -13.42 -23.35 -16.59
CA GLY A 196 -12.86 -22.48 -17.63
C GLY A 196 -11.47 -21.95 -17.25
N GLU A 197 -10.61 -21.63 -18.24
CA GLU A 197 -9.35 -20.90 -18.02
C GLU A 197 -9.60 -19.38 -18.06
N ASN A 198 -10.55 -18.90 -17.24
CA ASN A 198 -10.91 -17.48 -17.17
C ASN A 198 -10.37 -16.88 -15.87
N MET A 199 -9.97 -15.60 -15.93
CA MET A 199 -9.78 -14.81 -14.72
C MET A 199 -11.16 -14.42 -14.18
N TYR A 200 -11.25 -14.29 -12.86
CA TYR A 200 -12.45 -13.96 -12.11
C TYR A 200 -12.15 -12.76 -11.21
N LEU A 201 -13.17 -11.92 -11.01
CA LEU A 201 -13.19 -10.91 -9.98
C LEU A 201 -13.90 -11.47 -8.75
N VAL A 202 -13.23 -11.51 -7.61
CA VAL A 202 -13.78 -11.94 -6.32
C VAL A 202 -13.95 -10.69 -5.45
N ALA A 203 -15.18 -10.30 -5.18
CA ALA A 203 -15.51 -9.14 -4.36
C ALA A 203 -16.08 -9.59 -3.01
N LEU A 204 -15.51 -9.08 -1.92
CA LEU A 204 -15.93 -9.33 -0.55
C LEU A 204 -16.76 -8.17 -0.02
N PHE A 205 -17.97 -8.45 0.45
CA PHE A 205 -18.85 -7.46 1.07
C PHE A 205 -19.13 -7.83 2.51
N GLU A 206 -19.18 -6.84 3.40
CA GLU A 206 -19.70 -7.01 4.76
C GLU A 206 -21.24 -7.09 4.69
N GLY A 207 -21.80 -8.16 5.26
CA GLY A 207 -23.24 -8.46 5.28
C GLY A 207 -23.64 -9.64 4.39
N ASN A 208 -24.95 -9.72 4.08
CA ASN A 208 -25.58 -10.84 3.35
C ASN A 208 -25.98 -10.50 1.90
N THR A 209 -25.61 -9.32 1.41
CA THR A 209 -26.10 -8.77 0.13
C THR A 209 -25.02 -7.95 -0.57
N PRO A 210 -25.03 -7.84 -1.91
CA PRO A 210 -24.07 -7.03 -2.67
C PRO A 210 -24.29 -5.51 -2.51
N ALA A 211 -25.36 -5.12 -1.80
CA ALA A 211 -25.59 -3.74 -1.35
C ALA A 211 -24.89 -3.43 -0.01
N GLY A 212 -24.08 -4.36 0.51
CA GLY A 212 -23.25 -4.16 1.70
C GLY A 212 -22.03 -3.28 1.41
N THR A 213 -21.24 -3.02 2.45
CA THR A 213 -19.97 -2.29 2.30
C THR A 213 -18.96 -3.20 1.59
N LEU A 214 -18.42 -2.75 0.45
CA LEU A 214 -17.31 -3.43 -0.20
C LEU A 214 -16.10 -3.38 0.72
N VAL A 215 -15.59 -4.54 1.10
CA VAL A 215 -14.48 -4.72 2.04
C VAL A 215 -13.17 -4.90 1.30
N ASP A 216 -13.16 -5.79 0.31
CA ASP A 216 -11.97 -6.09 -0.49
C ASP A 216 -12.35 -6.72 -1.83
N LEU A 217 -11.38 -6.78 -2.75
CA LEU A 217 -11.60 -7.24 -4.12
C LEU A 217 -10.30 -7.78 -4.75
N GLU A 218 -10.37 -8.99 -5.30
CA GLU A 218 -9.23 -9.70 -5.87
C GLU A 218 -9.52 -10.18 -7.29
N ILE A 219 -8.51 -10.20 -8.17
CA ILE A 219 -8.60 -10.83 -9.49
C ILE A 219 -7.77 -12.10 -9.47
N THR A 220 -8.41 -13.25 -9.71
CA THR A 220 -7.77 -14.57 -9.62
C THR A 220 -8.25 -15.52 -10.72
N ASP A 221 -7.45 -16.53 -11.07
CA ASP A 221 -7.83 -17.66 -11.92
C ASP A 221 -8.18 -18.93 -11.13
N ASP A 222 -7.91 -19.00 -9.81
CA ASP A 222 -8.16 -20.18 -8.97
C ASP A 222 -8.31 -19.83 -7.47
N GLU A 223 -7.29 -19.23 -6.85
CA GLU A 223 -7.17 -19.00 -5.40
C GLU A 223 -7.30 -17.52 -5.02
N PHE A 224 -7.93 -17.20 -3.89
CA PHE A 224 -8.04 -15.83 -3.36
C PHE A 224 -7.84 -15.82 -1.85
N GLY A 225 -7.46 -14.66 -1.30
CA GLY A 225 -7.20 -14.48 0.12
C GLY A 225 -7.66 -13.11 0.62
N PHE A 226 -8.33 -13.10 1.77
CA PHE A 226 -8.75 -11.86 2.45
C PHE A 226 -8.21 -11.85 3.87
N GLU A 227 -7.40 -10.84 4.16
CA GLU A 227 -6.73 -10.66 5.44
C GLU A 227 -7.44 -9.60 6.31
N ASP A 228 -7.03 -9.49 7.57
CA ASP A 228 -7.48 -8.45 8.51
C ASP A 228 -9.01 -8.41 8.73
N LEU A 229 -9.72 -9.51 8.47
CA LEU A 229 -11.16 -9.57 8.65
C LEU A 229 -11.52 -9.60 10.13
N LYS A 230 -12.59 -8.89 10.49
CA LYS A 230 -13.16 -8.89 11.84
C LYS A 230 -14.25 -9.96 11.95
N GLU A 231 -14.72 -10.21 13.17
CA GLU A 231 -15.94 -10.98 13.35
C GLU A 231 -17.13 -10.25 12.73
N ALA A 232 -17.61 -10.76 11.61
CA ALA A 232 -18.79 -10.25 10.92
C ALA A 232 -19.32 -11.32 9.97
N THR A 233 -20.49 -11.04 9.41
CA THR A 233 -21.00 -11.83 8.28
C THR A 233 -20.51 -11.20 7.00
N TYR A 234 -20.12 -12.02 6.05
CA TYR A 234 -19.57 -11.60 4.77
C TYR A 234 -20.26 -12.32 3.63
N THR A 235 -20.30 -11.67 2.47
CA THR A 235 -20.71 -12.28 1.21
C THR A 235 -19.62 -12.10 0.17
N ILE A 236 -19.22 -13.20 -0.46
CA ILE A 236 -18.34 -13.18 -1.63
C ILE A 236 -19.18 -13.26 -2.89
N TYR A 237 -18.81 -12.46 -3.90
CA TYR A 237 -19.31 -12.55 -5.26
C TYR A 237 -18.17 -12.79 -6.24
N VAL A 238 -18.39 -13.69 -7.19
CA VAL A 238 -17.44 -14.03 -8.24
C VAL A 238 -18.01 -13.60 -9.59
N TYR A 239 -17.26 -12.83 -10.36
CA TYR A 239 -17.67 -12.33 -11.68
C TYR A 239 -16.67 -12.77 -12.76
N ASP A 240 -17.15 -13.17 -13.94
CA ASP A 240 -16.34 -13.49 -15.13
C ASP A 240 -16.39 -12.39 -16.21
N ASN A 241 -17.19 -11.35 -15.99
CA ASN A 241 -17.52 -10.31 -16.95
C ASN A 241 -17.20 -8.90 -16.41
N PHE A 242 -16.01 -8.73 -15.88
CA PHE A 242 -15.59 -7.51 -15.18
C PHE A 242 -14.67 -6.58 -16.00
N ASP A 243 -14.33 -6.92 -17.24
CA ASP A 243 -13.43 -6.13 -18.10
C ASP A 243 -13.86 -4.65 -18.23
N ASN A 244 -15.17 -4.40 -18.22
CA ASN A 244 -15.73 -3.05 -18.38
C ASN A 244 -15.69 -2.20 -17.11
N ILE A 245 -15.50 -2.81 -15.93
CA ILE A 245 -15.38 -2.08 -14.65
C ILE A 245 -14.08 -1.27 -14.63
N PHE A 246 -13.04 -1.80 -15.29
CA PHE A 246 -11.70 -1.21 -15.28
C PHE A 246 -11.34 -0.52 -16.59
N SER A 247 -12.27 -0.45 -17.55
CA SER A 247 -12.01 0.16 -18.85
C SER A 247 -12.75 1.49 -19.01
N GLU A 248 -12.07 2.60 -18.75
CA GLU A 248 -12.16 3.78 -19.62
C GLU A 248 -10.90 4.66 -19.47
N GLU A 249 -10.17 4.82 -20.59
CA GLU A 249 -9.13 5.84 -20.80
C GLU A 249 -9.75 7.20 -21.16
N THR A 250 -9.07 8.27 -20.72
CA THR A 250 -8.99 9.62 -21.32
C THR A 250 -9.94 9.99 -22.48
N SER A 251 -10.82 10.98 -22.25
CA SER A 251 -11.15 12.00 -23.26
C SER A 251 -11.56 13.35 -22.63
N GLU A 252 -10.96 14.43 -23.13
CA GLU A 252 -11.12 15.82 -22.68
C GLU A 252 -12.54 16.37 -22.91
N SER A 253 -13.02 17.26 -22.02
CA SER A 253 -13.68 18.48 -22.47
C SER A 253 -13.54 19.63 -21.47
N SER A 254 -13.28 20.80 -22.06
CA SER A 254 -12.86 22.10 -21.55
C SER A 254 -13.96 22.94 -20.87
N GLU A 255 -13.52 23.81 -19.94
CA GLU A 255 -14.13 25.09 -19.48
C GLU A 255 -15.52 24.98 -18.81
N THR A 256 -15.85 25.60 -17.66
CA THR A 256 -15.26 26.63 -16.78
C THR A 256 -16.20 26.70 -15.56
N GLY A 257 -15.65 26.89 -14.35
CA GLY A 257 -16.44 27.27 -13.17
C GLY A 257 -16.08 26.49 -11.92
N GLU A 258 -14.94 26.82 -11.31
CA GLU A 258 -14.48 26.26 -10.04
C GLU A 258 -15.17 26.97 -8.87
N GLU A 259 -16.08 26.27 -8.20
CA GLU A 259 -16.19 26.32 -6.74
C GLU A 259 -15.42 25.07 -6.24
N GLU A 260 -14.39 25.30 -5.42
CA GLU A 260 -13.55 24.25 -4.83
C GLU A 260 -14.43 23.33 -3.95
N MET A 261 -14.46 22.03 -4.27
CA MET A 261 -15.20 21.01 -3.53
C MET A 261 -14.24 20.31 -2.56
N GLU A 262 -14.44 20.48 -1.26
CA GLU A 262 -13.80 19.66 -0.21
C GLU A 262 -14.11 18.18 -0.50
N ILE A 263 -13.08 17.34 -0.66
CA ILE A 263 -13.24 15.89 -0.80
C ILE A 263 -13.40 15.30 0.61
N ASP A 264 -14.64 15.22 1.06
CA ASP A 264 -15.11 14.66 2.34
C ASP A 264 -14.82 13.14 2.42
N GLU A 265 -14.75 12.55 3.62
CA GLU A 265 -14.62 11.08 3.79
C GLU A 265 -15.74 10.31 3.06
N ASP A 266 -16.90 10.95 2.89
CA ASP A 266 -18.04 10.50 2.09
C ASP A 266 -17.70 10.27 0.60
N TYR A 267 -16.63 10.88 0.07
CA TYR A 267 -16.22 10.73 -1.34
C TYR A 267 -15.48 9.42 -1.60
N LEU A 268 -14.69 8.91 -0.64
CA LEU A 268 -14.04 7.59 -0.74
C LEU A 268 -15.04 6.46 -0.49
N GLU A 269 -15.98 6.67 0.45
CA GLU A 269 -17.19 5.84 0.52
C GLU A 269 -17.94 5.90 -0.82
N GLY A 270 -17.98 7.07 -1.48
CA GLY A 270 -18.52 7.28 -2.81
C GLY A 270 -17.87 6.45 -3.93
N VAL A 271 -16.55 6.28 -3.94
CA VAL A 271 -15.84 5.46 -4.96
C VAL A 271 -16.06 3.96 -4.72
N ASN A 272 -15.97 3.50 -3.46
CA ASN A 272 -16.33 2.13 -3.13
C ASN A 272 -17.82 1.86 -3.41
N GLN A 273 -18.68 2.87 -3.22
CA GLN A 273 -20.08 2.82 -3.59
C GLN A 273 -20.26 2.82 -5.11
N GLU A 274 -19.47 3.56 -5.89
CA GLU A 274 -19.50 3.56 -7.35
C GLU A 274 -19.11 2.19 -7.91
N ILE A 275 -17.99 1.61 -7.44
CA ILE A 275 -17.59 0.24 -7.79
C ILE A 275 -18.63 -0.78 -7.32
N ALA A 276 -19.14 -0.66 -6.10
CA ALA A 276 -20.21 -1.53 -5.61
C ALA A 276 -21.50 -1.41 -6.43
N LEU A 277 -21.84 -0.21 -6.93
CA LEU A 277 -22.98 0.02 -7.80
C LEU A 277 -22.76 -0.57 -9.20
N GLU A 278 -21.55 -0.47 -9.75
CA GLU A 278 -21.19 -1.14 -11.00
C GLU A 278 -21.25 -2.67 -10.85
N LEU A 279 -20.73 -3.22 -9.75
CA LEU A 279 -20.82 -4.64 -9.42
C LEU A 279 -22.26 -5.13 -9.22
N GLN A 280 -23.15 -4.27 -8.71
CA GLN A 280 -24.59 -4.54 -8.62
C GLN A 280 -25.27 -4.61 -10.00
N SER A 281 -24.70 -3.95 -11.01
CA SER A 281 -25.20 -4.01 -12.40
C SER A 281 -24.78 -5.31 -13.12
N LEU A 282 -23.74 -5.97 -12.60
CA LEU A 282 -23.26 -7.25 -13.11
C LEU A 282 -24.03 -8.41 -12.47
N THR A 283 -24.09 -9.53 -13.20
CA THR A 283 -24.62 -10.78 -12.67
C THR A 283 -23.46 -11.64 -12.20
N PRO A 284 -23.33 -11.91 -10.89
CA PRO A 284 -22.27 -12.77 -10.39
C PRO A 284 -22.47 -14.20 -10.91
N GLN A 285 -21.37 -14.85 -11.26
CA GLN A 285 -21.34 -16.24 -11.66
C GLN A 285 -21.50 -17.18 -10.46
N ALA A 286 -20.97 -16.79 -9.30
CA ALA A 286 -21.15 -17.48 -8.03
C ALA A 286 -21.21 -16.49 -6.86
N SER A 287 -21.82 -16.91 -5.75
CA SER A 287 -21.82 -16.16 -4.50
C SER A 287 -21.90 -17.09 -3.29
N GLU A 288 -21.23 -16.75 -2.19
CA GLU A 288 -21.25 -17.50 -0.93
C GLU A 288 -21.38 -16.53 0.25
N VAL A 289 -22.19 -16.90 1.25
CA VAL A 289 -22.33 -16.14 2.50
C VAL A 289 -21.73 -16.93 3.65
N PHE A 290 -20.83 -16.31 4.40
CA PHE A 290 -20.18 -16.93 5.55
C PHE A 290 -20.12 -15.98 6.75
N TYR A 291 -20.04 -16.55 7.94
CA TYR A 291 -19.83 -15.82 9.19
C TYR A 291 -18.51 -16.22 9.83
N LEU A 292 -17.71 -15.21 10.17
CA LEU A 292 -16.48 -15.34 10.91
C LEU A 292 -16.73 -15.07 12.39
N HIS A 293 -16.44 -16.08 13.21
CA HIS A 293 -16.56 -15.98 14.66
C HIS A 293 -15.65 -16.99 15.36
N ASP A 294 -14.94 -16.56 16.40
CA ASP A 294 -14.10 -17.40 17.25
C ASP A 294 -13.16 -18.33 16.44
N ALA A 295 -12.53 -17.83 15.37
CA ALA A 295 -11.69 -18.61 14.45
C ALA A 295 -12.42 -19.82 13.83
N THR A 296 -13.69 -19.62 13.48
CA THR A 296 -14.48 -20.57 12.68
C THR A 296 -15.18 -19.86 11.54
N ILE A 297 -15.22 -20.51 10.38
CA ILE A 297 -16.10 -20.14 9.27
C ILE A 297 -17.37 -20.98 9.38
N THR A 298 -18.51 -20.30 9.54
CA THR A 298 -19.83 -20.92 9.36
C THR A 298 -20.41 -20.47 8.03
N THR A 299 -20.48 -21.38 7.06
CA THR A 299 -21.14 -21.12 5.78
C THR A 299 -22.64 -21.29 5.91
N TYR A 300 -23.41 -20.32 5.42
CA TYR A 300 -24.87 -20.43 5.41
C TYR A 300 -25.39 -21.08 4.12
N TRP A 301 -24.57 -21.13 3.06
CA TRP A 301 -25.05 -21.35 1.69
C TRP A 301 -24.08 -22.15 0.81
N ASN A 302 -23.65 -23.34 1.23
CA ASN A 302 -22.70 -24.18 0.48
C ASN A 302 -22.88 -24.15 -1.07
N SER A 303 -22.04 -23.35 -1.72
CA SER A 303 -21.88 -23.25 -3.15
C SER A 303 -20.97 -24.36 -3.66
N ASN A 304 -21.37 -25.02 -4.75
CA ASN A 304 -20.47 -25.97 -5.43
C ASN A 304 -19.29 -25.28 -6.14
N TYR A 305 -19.20 -23.95 -6.08
CA TYR A 305 -18.29 -23.13 -6.86
C TYR A 305 -17.27 -22.37 -6.03
N ILE A 306 -17.48 -22.23 -4.71
CA ILE A 306 -16.57 -21.49 -3.83
C ILE A 306 -16.29 -22.38 -2.62
N THR A 307 -15.02 -22.66 -2.37
CA THR A 307 -14.57 -23.31 -1.13
C THR A 307 -13.83 -22.27 -0.30
N LEU A 308 -14.11 -22.20 0.99
CA LEU A 308 -13.48 -21.27 1.93
C LEU A 308 -12.81 -22.07 3.06
N GLU A 309 -11.65 -21.62 3.47
CA GLU A 309 -10.94 -22.10 4.65
C GLU A 309 -10.35 -20.93 5.44
N LEU A 310 -10.19 -21.15 6.75
CA LEU A 310 -9.38 -20.25 7.56
C LEU A 310 -7.94 -20.66 7.35
N ASP A 311 -7.08 -19.68 7.10
CA ASP A 311 -5.65 -19.95 7.19
C ASP A 311 -5.23 -20.06 8.66
N ASP A 312 -4.25 -20.93 8.94
CA ASP A 312 -3.79 -21.35 10.29
C ASP A 312 -2.71 -20.41 10.88
#